data_AF-A0AAV2RR88-F1
#
_entry.id   AF-A0AAV2RR88-F1
#
_cell.length_a   1.000
_cell.length_b   1.000
_cell.length_c   1.000
_cell.angle_alpha   90.00
_cell.angle_beta   90.00
_cell.angle_gamma   90.00
#
_symmetry.space_group_name_H-M   'P 1'
#
loop_
_entity.id
_entity.type
_entity.pdbx_description
1 polymer ?
#
loop_
_entity_poly.entity_id
_entity_poly.type
_entity_poly.pdbx_seq_one_letter_code
_entity_poly.pdbx_strand_id
1 'polypeptide(L)'
;GRTWTYQTCTEFGFYQSSDSSKQPFGDGFPLKFWTQQCEDIFGPEYTVDMLTAGVRRTNSMYGGRNLKVTRVVFPNGSVDPWHALGVIQNLSDDATAIFINGTAHCANMYPASANDLPQLKEAREKVFSIITNWLSQE
;
A
#
# COMPACT_ATOMS: atom_id res chain seq x y z
N GLY A 1 8.82 -0.07 15.88
CA GLY A 1 7.37 -0.36 15.94
C GLY A 1 6.55 0.86 16.31
N ARG A 2 6.84 1.51 17.46
CA ARG A 2 5.99 2.58 18.03
C ARG A 2 5.57 3.69 17.06
N THR A 3 6.48 4.22 16.24
CA THR A 3 6.15 5.30 15.28
C THR A 3 5.15 4.84 14.21
N TRP A 4 5.29 3.62 13.70
CA TRP A 4 4.32 3.04 12.77
C TRP A 4 2.96 2.84 13.43
N THR A 5 2.95 2.28 14.65
CA THR A 5 1.73 2.14 15.45
C THR A 5 1.05 3.49 15.68
N TYR A 6 1.83 4.54 15.93
CA TYR A 6 1.29 5.89 16.08
C TYR A 6 0.59 6.36 14.80
N GLN A 7 1.21 6.20 13.63
CA GLN A 7 0.61 6.59 12.35
C GLN A 7 -0.65 5.78 12.03
N THR A 8 -0.66 4.47 12.32
CA THR A 8 -1.88 3.67 12.11
C THR A 8 -2.99 4.05 13.08
N CYS A 9 -2.65 4.46 14.30
CA CYS A 9 -3.60 4.96 15.32
C CYS A 9 -4.09 6.40 15.11
N THR A 10 -3.48 7.18 14.21
CA THR A 10 -3.81 8.60 14.04
C THR A 10 -4.20 8.99 12.61
N GLU A 11 -3.71 8.25 11.61
CA GLU A 11 -3.83 8.65 10.20
C GLU A 11 -4.36 7.54 9.30
N PHE A 12 -3.87 6.30 9.44
CA PHE A 12 -4.09 5.27 8.41
C PHE A 12 -5.18 4.26 8.74
N GLY A 13 -5.36 3.90 10.02
CA GLY A 13 -6.26 2.82 10.41
C GLY A 13 -5.91 1.48 9.74
N PHE A 14 -4.62 1.25 9.49
CA PHE A 14 -4.13 0.14 8.69
C PHE A 14 -3.92 -1.11 9.56
N TYR A 15 -4.97 -1.91 9.70
CA TYR A 15 -4.97 -3.11 10.56
C TYR A 15 -5.35 -4.37 9.78
N GLN A 16 -4.64 -5.47 10.05
CA GLN A 16 -5.01 -6.80 9.58
C GLN A 16 -5.89 -7.39 10.67
N SER A 17 -7.17 -7.52 10.38
CA SER A 17 -8.15 -7.93 11.38
C SER A 17 -8.82 -9.25 11.03
N SER A 18 -9.31 -9.92 12.06
CA SER A 18 -9.95 -11.23 11.95
C SER A 18 -11.48 -11.17 11.84
N ASP A 19 -12.06 -9.99 11.55
CA ASP A 19 -13.51 -9.78 11.52
C ASP A 19 -14.22 -10.55 10.38
N SER A 20 -13.48 -10.91 9.32
CA SER A 20 -14.01 -11.68 8.19
C SER A 20 -14.00 -13.18 8.49
N SER A 21 -15.04 -13.90 8.04
CA SER A 21 -15.05 -15.37 8.03
C SER A 21 -14.28 -15.99 6.87
N LYS A 22 -13.80 -15.18 5.92
CA LYS A 22 -13.07 -15.62 4.71
C LYS A 22 -11.55 -15.61 4.91
N GLN A 23 -11.08 -16.06 6.06
CA GLN A 23 -9.67 -16.13 6.41
C GLN A 23 -9.44 -17.23 7.47
N PRO A 24 -8.23 -17.80 7.58
CA PRO A 24 -7.99 -19.03 8.36
C PRO A 24 -7.64 -18.80 9.85
N PHE A 25 -7.52 -17.56 10.30
CA PHE A 25 -6.94 -17.16 11.59
C PHE A 25 -7.94 -17.02 12.75
N GLY A 26 -9.20 -17.46 12.58
CA GLY A 26 -10.22 -17.39 13.64
C GLY A 26 -10.69 -15.96 13.92
N ASP A 27 -10.93 -15.61 15.18
CA ASP A 27 -11.52 -14.33 15.61
C ASP A 27 -10.71 -13.58 16.69
N GLY A 28 -9.44 -13.97 16.91
CA GLY A 28 -8.64 -13.50 18.04
C GLY A 28 -8.10 -12.06 17.96
N PHE A 29 -8.22 -11.38 16.82
CA PHE A 29 -7.69 -10.02 16.62
C PHE A 29 -8.65 -9.18 15.75
N PRO A 30 -9.90 -8.95 16.22
CA PRO A 30 -10.85 -8.11 15.49
C PRO A 30 -10.36 -6.66 15.44
N LEU A 31 -10.96 -5.82 14.61
CA LEU A 31 -10.59 -4.40 14.49
C LEU A 31 -10.58 -3.69 15.85
N LYS A 32 -11.52 -4.03 16.74
CA LYS A 32 -11.60 -3.50 18.10
C LYS A 32 -10.35 -3.74 18.94
N PHE A 33 -9.66 -4.87 18.75
CA PHE A 33 -8.40 -5.16 19.44
C PHE A 33 -7.33 -4.13 19.07
N TRP A 34 -7.28 -3.71 17.82
CA TRP A 34 -6.32 -2.73 17.34
C TRP A 34 -6.67 -1.31 17.80
N THR A 35 -7.94 -0.92 17.74
CA THR A 35 -8.35 0.42 18.19
C THR A 35 -8.19 0.57 19.70
N GLN A 36 -8.44 -0.47 20.49
CA GLN A 36 -8.21 -0.43 21.94
C GLN A 36 -6.72 -0.23 22.27
N GLN A 37 -5.83 -0.92 21.55
CA GLN A 37 -4.39 -0.73 21.73
C GLN A 37 -3.94 0.72 21.47
N CYS A 38 -4.60 1.45 20.57
CA CYS A 38 -4.28 2.86 20.36
C CYS A 38 -4.51 3.70 21.62
N GLU A 39 -5.66 3.51 22.27
CA GLU A 39 -5.99 4.17 23.53
C GLU A 39 -5.03 3.75 24.64
N ASP A 40 -4.77 2.45 24.77
CA ASP A 40 -3.92 1.90 25.83
C ASP A 40 -2.45 2.36 25.72
N ILE A 41 -1.93 2.54 24.50
CA ILE A 41 -0.52 2.88 24.25
C ILE A 41 -0.29 4.39 24.27
N PHE A 42 -1.21 5.18 23.72
CA PHE A 42 -0.99 6.61 23.47
C PHE A 42 -1.84 7.53 24.34
N GLY A 43 -2.90 7.03 24.96
CA GLY A 43 -3.76 7.80 25.86
C GLY A 43 -5.24 7.76 25.45
N PRO A 44 -6.15 8.12 26.38
CA PRO A 44 -7.60 8.06 26.17
C PRO A 44 -8.11 8.97 25.05
N GLU A 45 -7.32 9.93 24.59
CA GLU A 45 -7.65 10.80 23.45
C GLU A 45 -7.51 10.12 22.07
N TYR A 46 -6.81 8.97 21.99
CA TYR A 46 -6.59 8.22 20.74
C TYR A 46 -7.74 7.27 20.42
N THR A 47 -8.95 7.82 20.44
CA THR A 47 -10.20 7.07 20.25
C THR A 47 -10.43 6.66 18.79
N VAL A 48 -11.36 5.71 18.58
CA VAL A 48 -11.81 5.32 17.23
C VAL A 48 -12.37 6.51 16.43
N ASP A 49 -12.99 7.49 17.07
CA ASP A 49 -13.52 8.69 16.40
C ASP A 49 -12.38 9.61 15.92
N MET A 50 -11.37 9.81 16.77
CA MET A 50 -10.16 10.55 16.40
C MET A 50 -9.48 9.88 15.20
N LEU A 51 -9.26 8.56 15.28
CA LEU A 51 -8.69 7.78 14.19
C LEU A 51 -9.53 7.89 12.91
N THR A 52 -10.86 7.74 13.00
CA THR A 52 -11.75 7.83 11.84
C THR A 52 -11.66 9.21 11.18
N ALA A 53 -11.58 10.29 11.96
CA ALA A 53 -11.34 11.63 11.45
C ALA A 53 -9.97 11.75 10.77
N GLY A 54 -8.93 11.13 11.35
CA GLY A 54 -7.60 10.99 10.76
C GLY A 54 -7.62 10.31 9.40
N VAL A 55 -8.23 9.12 9.30
CA VAL A 55 -8.39 8.37 8.04
C VAL A 55 -9.12 9.19 6.98
N ARG A 56 -10.19 9.91 7.35
CA ARG A 56 -10.90 10.80 6.42
C ARG A 56 -10.02 11.95 5.95
N ARG A 57 -9.23 12.55 6.83
CA ARG A 57 -8.28 13.63 6.50
C ARG A 57 -7.21 13.14 5.52
N THR A 58 -6.58 12.00 5.82
CA THR A 58 -5.57 11.36 4.96
C THR A 58 -6.14 11.08 3.56
N ASN A 59 -7.31 10.44 3.47
CA ASN A 59 -7.95 10.17 2.20
C ASN A 59 -8.34 11.44 1.43
N SER A 60 -8.77 12.49 2.13
CA SER A 60 -9.10 13.78 1.50
C SER A 60 -7.86 14.49 0.97
N MET A 61 -6.75 14.43 1.71
CA MET A 61 -5.48 15.06 1.33
C MET A 61 -4.84 14.37 0.12
N TYR A 62 -4.84 13.03 0.09
CA TYR A 62 -4.14 12.24 -0.93
C TYR A 62 -5.05 11.69 -2.04
N GLY A 63 -6.37 11.93 -1.96
CA GLY A 63 -7.34 11.52 -2.99
C GLY A 63 -7.95 10.13 -2.81
N GLY A 64 -7.57 9.37 -1.78
CA GLY A 64 -8.17 8.07 -1.44
C GLY A 64 -8.05 7.08 -2.60
N ARG A 65 -9.18 6.60 -3.15
CA ARG A 65 -9.21 5.73 -4.35
C ARG A 65 -9.23 6.51 -5.68
N ASN A 66 -9.45 7.82 -5.63
CA ASN A 66 -9.53 8.71 -6.78
C ASN A 66 -8.24 9.55 -6.89
N LEU A 67 -7.07 8.89 -6.91
CA LEU A 67 -5.78 9.56 -7.01
C LEU A 67 -5.70 10.35 -8.32
N LYS A 68 -5.24 11.61 -8.22
CA LYS A 68 -4.88 12.44 -9.37
C LYS A 68 -3.39 12.71 -9.31
N VAL A 69 -2.64 11.95 -10.09
CA VAL A 69 -1.18 12.01 -10.13
C VAL A 69 -0.68 11.99 -11.56
N THR A 70 0.50 12.55 -11.75
CA THR A 70 1.27 12.55 -13.01
C THR A 70 2.66 12.05 -12.70
N ARG A 71 3.30 11.41 -13.68
CA ARG A 71 4.63 10.82 -13.57
C ARG A 71 4.78 9.84 -12.41
N VAL A 72 3.85 8.88 -12.30
CA VAL A 72 3.90 7.82 -11.28
C VAL A 72 3.81 6.44 -11.92
N VAL A 73 4.66 5.51 -11.46
CA VAL A 73 4.55 4.08 -11.78
C VAL A 73 4.16 3.30 -10.53
N PHE A 74 3.15 2.44 -10.64
CA PHE A 74 2.63 1.58 -9.57
C PHE A 74 2.98 0.10 -9.83
N PRO A 75 4.20 -0.36 -9.49
CA PRO A 75 4.54 -1.78 -9.57
C PRO A 75 3.89 -2.55 -8.41
N ASN A 76 3.17 -3.63 -8.73
CA ASN A 76 2.56 -4.52 -7.74
C ASN A 76 2.82 -5.98 -8.11
N GLY A 77 3.13 -6.81 -7.12
CA GLY A 77 3.32 -8.25 -7.30
C GLY A 77 2.04 -9.04 -7.02
N SER A 78 1.75 -10.08 -7.80
CA SER A 78 0.51 -10.86 -7.63
C SER A 78 0.46 -11.70 -6.35
N VAL A 79 1.61 -12.02 -5.76
CA VAL A 79 1.71 -12.81 -4.50
C VAL A 79 1.69 -11.89 -3.28
N ASP A 80 2.00 -10.61 -3.46
CA ASP A 80 2.02 -9.63 -2.38
C ASP A 80 0.60 -9.29 -1.92
N PRO A 81 0.15 -9.62 -0.70
CA PRO A 81 -1.21 -9.31 -0.26
C PRO A 81 -1.54 -7.81 -0.30
N TRP A 82 -0.53 -6.93 -0.30
CA TRP A 82 -0.74 -5.49 -0.37
C TRP A 82 -1.23 -4.98 -1.73
N HIS A 83 -1.09 -5.77 -2.80
CA HIS A 83 -1.58 -5.34 -4.12
C HIS A 83 -3.09 -5.06 -4.12
N ALA A 84 -3.86 -5.70 -3.23
CA ALA A 84 -5.30 -5.47 -3.09
C ALA A 84 -5.66 -4.02 -2.67
N LEU A 85 -4.73 -3.35 -2.00
CA LEU A 85 -4.86 -1.95 -1.59
C LEU A 85 -4.19 -0.98 -2.56
N GLY A 86 -3.39 -1.50 -3.50
CA GLY A 86 -2.65 -0.71 -4.50
C GLY A 86 -3.47 -0.35 -5.74
N VAL A 87 -2.76 0.22 -6.71
CA VAL A 87 -3.25 0.55 -8.06
C VAL A 87 -2.72 -0.49 -9.03
N ILE A 88 -3.63 -1.33 -9.56
CA ILE A 88 -3.31 -2.45 -10.46
C ILE A 88 -3.73 -2.22 -11.91
N GLN A 89 -4.30 -1.06 -12.21
CA GLN A 89 -4.67 -0.61 -13.56
C GLN A 89 -4.19 0.82 -13.77
N ASN A 90 -3.88 1.20 -15.00
CA ASN A 90 -3.45 2.56 -15.31
C ASN A 90 -4.53 3.57 -14.89
N LEU A 91 -4.12 4.66 -14.23
CA LEU A 91 -5.01 5.77 -13.91
C LEU A 91 -5.07 6.80 -15.04
N SER A 92 -3.98 6.94 -15.79
CA SER A 92 -3.85 7.77 -16.98
C SER A 92 -2.63 7.31 -17.79
N ASP A 93 -2.37 7.96 -18.93
CA ASP A 93 -1.18 7.68 -19.75
C ASP A 93 0.14 7.98 -19.01
N ASP A 94 0.10 8.89 -18.02
CA ASP A 94 1.27 9.31 -17.23
C ASP A 94 1.25 8.75 -15.79
N ALA A 95 0.30 7.86 -15.49
CA ALA A 95 0.14 7.16 -14.22
C ALA A 95 -0.07 5.66 -14.47
N THR A 96 1.03 4.94 -14.67
CA THR A 96 1.04 3.56 -15.18
C THR A 96 1.08 2.53 -14.05
N ALA A 97 0.23 1.51 -14.10
CA ALA A 97 0.34 0.33 -13.25
C ALA A 97 1.13 -0.79 -13.94
N ILE A 98 1.92 -1.52 -13.16
CA ILE A 98 2.65 -2.70 -13.64
C ILE A 98 2.34 -3.85 -12.67
N PHE A 99 1.52 -4.79 -13.10
CA PHE A 99 1.17 -5.97 -12.32
C PHE A 99 2.05 -7.16 -12.71
N ILE A 100 2.88 -7.61 -11.78
CA ILE A 100 3.93 -8.61 -11.99
C ILE A 100 3.46 -9.93 -11.37
N ASN A 101 3.17 -10.92 -12.21
CA ASN A 101 2.74 -12.23 -11.75
C ASN A 101 3.90 -13.02 -11.14
N GLY A 102 3.62 -13.67 -10.02
CA GLY A 102 4.56 -14.57 -9.34
C GLY A 102 5.56 -13.86 -8.42
N THR A 103 5.49 -12.55 -8.27
CA THR A 103 6.38 -11.80 -7.36
C THR A 103 5.69 -11.37 -6.08
N ALA A 104 6.45 -11.36 -4.99
CA ALA A 104 6.04 -10.88 -3.68
C ALA A 104 6.36 -9.38 -3.50
N HIS A 105 6.28 -8.92 -2.25
CA HIS A 105 6.34 -7.51 -1.88
C HIS A 105 7.60 -6.81 -2.41
N CYS A 106 7.39 -5.77 -3.22
CA CYS A 106 8.43 -4.89 -3.76
C CYS A 106 9.59 -5.61 -4.47
N ALA A 107 9.33 -6.77 -5.10
CA ALA A 107 10.37 -7.57 -5.75
C ALA A 107 11.21 -6.78 -6.78
N ASN A 108 10.58 -5.81 -7.45
CA ASN A 108 11.21 -4.95 -8.45
C ASN A 108 12.34 -4.08 -7.89
N MET A 109 12.35 -3.78 -6.59
CA MET A 109 13.34 -2.91 -5.94
C MET A 109 14.63 -3.63 -5.54
N TYR A 110 14.62 -4.96 -5.48
CA TYR A 110 15.84 -5.73 -5.19
C TYR A 110 16.81 -5.71 -6.37
N PRO A 111 18.12 -5.93 -6.12
CA PRO A 111 19.10 -6.13 -7.17
C PRO A 111 18.68 -7.25 -8.13
N ALA A 112 19.10 -7.12 -9.39
CA ALA A 112 18.84 -8.15 -10.39
C ALA A 112 19.52 -9.48 -10.03
N SER A 113 18.83 -10.57 -10.31
CA SER A 113 19.28 -11.94 -10.09
C SER A 113 19.09 -12.77 -11.35
N ALA A 114 19.95 -13.77 -11.55
CA ALA A 114 19.80 -14.74 -12.64
C ALA A 114 18.47 -15.51 -12.54
N ASN A 115 17.96 -15.69 -11.32
CA ASN A 115 16.73 -16.43 -11.02
C ASN A 115 15.45 -15.58 -11.12
N ASP A 116 15.57 -14.29 -11.49
CA ASP A 116 14.39 -13.44 -11.61
C ASP A 116 13.43 -13.94 -12.70
N LEU A 117 12.14 -13.92 -12.38
CA LEU A 117 11.08 -14.23 -13.34
C LEU A 117 11.18 -13.29 -14.55
N PRO A 118 10.89 -13.77 -15.78
CA PRO A 118 10.93 -12.93 -16.97
C PRO A 118 10.13 -11.62 -16.82
N GLN A 119 8.91 -11.70 -16.29
CA GLN A 119 8.05 -10.53 -16.10
C GLN A 119 8.62 -9.52 -15.08
N LEU A 120 9.44 -9.96 -14.13
CA LEU A 120 10.13 -9.04 -13.21
C LEU A 120 11.22 -8.25 -13.92
N LYS A 121 11.95 -8.88 -14.86
CA LYS A 121 12.96 -8.21 -15.68
C LYS A 121 12.29 -7.19 -16.62
N GLU A 122 11.24 -7.60 -17.32
CA GLU A 122 10.43 -6.73 -18.18
C GLU A 122 9.85 -5.54 -17.40
N ALA A 123 9.36 -5.76 -16.18
CA ALA A 123 8.84 -4.70 -15.33
C ALA A 123 9.92 -3.67 -14.99
N ARG A 124 11.13 -4.09 -14.64
CA ARG A 124 12.26 -3.19 -14.35
C ARG A 124 12.68 -2.40 -15.59
N GLU A 125 12.77 -3.06 -16.75
CA GLU A 125 13.06 -2.39 -18.03
C GLU A 125 11.99 -1.37 -18.40
N LYS A 126 10.71 -1.70 -18.21
CA LYS A 126 9.59 -0.78 -18.44
C LYS A 126 9.67 0.44 -17.51
N VAL A 127 9.91 0.24 -16.21
CA VAL A 127 10.11 1.35 -15.26
C VAL A 127 11.28 2.23 -15.68
N PHE A 128 12.41 1.63 -16.06
CA PHE A 128 13.60 2.36 -16.52
C PHE A 128 13.29 3.19 -17.77
N SER A 129 12.58 2.63 -18.75
CA SER A 129 12.16 3.33 -19.96
C SER A 129 11.23 4.52 -19.67
N ILE A 130 10.24 4.33 -18.79
CA ILE A 130 9.32 5.40 -18.39
C ILE A 130 10.09 6.56 -17.73
N ILE A 131 10.96 6.26 -16.76
CA ILE A 131 11.75 7.28 -16.06
C ILE A 131 12.69 8.00 -17.04
N THR A 132 13.35 7.26 -17.93
CA THR A 132 14.24 7.85 -18.95
C THR A 132 13.48 8.80 -19.87
N ASN A 133 12.27 8.44 -20.29
CA ASN A 133 11.41 9.32 -21.09
C ASN A 133 11.05 10.60 -20.32
N TRP A 134 10.65 10.48 -19.05
CA TRP A 134 10.35 11.66 -18.22
C TRP A 134 11.55 12.61 -18.09
N LEU A 135 12.76 12.08 -17.92
CA LEU A 135 13.99 12.87 -17.83
C LEU A 135 14.37 13.54 -19.16
N SER A 136 14.02 12.95 -20.31
CA SER A 136 14.28 13.56 -21.62
C SER A 136 13.33 14.70 -22.00
N GLN A 137 12.27 14.91 -21.21
CA GLN A 137 11.29 15.98 -21.40
C GLN A 137 11.56 17.21 -20.52
N GLU A 138 12.63 17.18 -19.72
CA GLU A 138 13.17 18.34 -19.01
C GLU A 138 14.11 19.14 -19.92
#